data_AF-A0A6M3IXW9-F1
#
_entry.id   AF-A0A6M3IXW9-F1
#
_cell.length_a   1.000
_cell.length_b   1.000
_cell.length_c   1.000
_cell.angle_alpha   90.00
_cell.angle_beta   90.00
_cell.angle_gamma   90.00
#
_symmetry.space_group_name_H-M   'P 1'
#
loop_
_entity.id
_entity.type
_entity.pdbx_description
1 polymer ?
#
loop_
_entity_poly.entity_id
_entity_poly.type
_entity_poly.pdbx_seq_one_letter_code
_entity_poly.pdbx_strand_id
1 'polypeptide(L)' 'MTKTEQIIEILKGRGCREIRSSSRKYRKFTYPDRPDQFYWIGKAGAVRVGKTVADSVSLTFAFHNNRRIT' A
#
# COMPACT_ATOMS: atom_id res chain seq x y z
N MET A 1 9.22 5.84 -13.97
CA MET A 1 8.29 5.59 -12.86
C MET A 1 8.11 4.09 -12.68
N THR A 2 8.41 3.56 -11.50
CA THR A 2 8.25 2.13 -11.16
C THR A 2 6.81 1.82 -10.73
N LYS A 3 6.42 0.54 -10.77
CA LYS A 3 5.08 0.11 -10.31
C LYS A 3 4.82 0.44 -8.83
N THR A 4 5.88 0.34 -8.03
CA THR A 4 5.85 0.73 -6.61
C THR A 4 5.60 2.22 -6.46
N GLU A 5 6.24 3.08 -7.26
CA GLU A 5 5.98 4.53 -7.26
C GLU A 5 4.54 4.85 -7.65
N GLN A 6 3.99 4.21 -8.70
CA GLN A 6 2.59 4.39 -9.10
C GLN A 6 1.61 4.05 -7.97
N ILE A 7 1.83 2.93 -7.28
CA ILE A 7 1.00 2.53 -6.15
C ILE A 7 1.10 3.55 -5.02
N ILE A 8 2.29 4.05 -4.72
CA ILE A 8 2.49 5.05 -3.68
C ILE A 8 1.76 6.35 -4.03
N GLU A 9 1.82 6.79 -5.27
CA GLU A 9 1.07 7.97 -5.72
C GLU A 9 -0.44 7.76 -5.60
N ILE A 10 -0.95 6.59 -5.98
CA ILE A 10 -2.38 6.25 -5.79
C ILE A 10 -2.76 6.30 -4.31
N LEU A 11 -1.95 5.72 -3.43
CA LEU A 11 -2.21 5.73 -1.99
C LEU A 11 -2.18 7.15 -1.43
N LYS A 12 -1.18 7.96 -1.80
CA LYS A 12 -1.10 9.36 -1.39
C LYS A 12 -2.27 10.19 -1.91
N GLY A 13 -2.67 9.99 -3.17
CA GLY A 13 -3.83 10.65 -3.78
C GLY A 13 -5.16 10.27 -3.12
N ARG A 14 -5.22 9.09 -2.48
CA ARG A 14 -6.35 8.67 -1.65
C ARG A 14 -6.25 9.15 -0.19
N GLY A 15 -5.23 9.93 0.17
CA GLY A 15 -5.05 10.46 1.52
C GLY A 15 -4.24 9.58 2.47
N CYS A 16 -3.68 8.46 2.00
CA CYS A 16 -2.79 7.65 2.83
C CYS A 16 -1.48 8.40 3.11
N ARG A 17 -0.93 8.16 4.30
CA ARG A 17 0.38 8.69 4.71
C ARG A 17 1.37 7.56 4.91
N GLU A 18 2.61 7.78 4.49
CA GLU A 18 3.70 6.86 4.78
C GLU A 18 4.11 6.99 6.24
N ILE A 19 4.34 5.86 6.89
CA ILE A 19 4.82 5.78 8.27
C ILE A 19 6.03 4.87 8.35
N ARG A 20 6.79 4.99 9.44
CA ARG A 20 7.96 4.14 9.66
C ARG A 20 7.54 2.68 9.70
N SER A 21 8.17 1.87 8.84
CA SER A 21 8.01 0.42 8.81
C SER A 21 9.06 -0.24 9.71
N SER A 22 8.67 -1.25 10.48
CA SER A 22 9.61 -2.16 11.15
C SER A 22 10.21 -3.18 10.18
N SER A 23 9.62 -3.36 9.00
CA SER A 23 10.09 -4.30 7.99
C SER A 23 11.03 -3.62 7.00
N ARG A 24 12.20 -4.22 6.76
CA ARG A 24 13.12 -3.83 5.68
C ARG A 24 12.61 -4.17 4.28
N LYS A 25 11.56 -5.00 4.18
CA LYS A 25 11.01 -5.49 2.91
C LYS A 25 9.86 -4.64 2.38
N TYR A 26 9.14 -3.95 3.27
CA TYR A 26 7.90 -3.26 2.93
C TYR A 26 7.93 -1.81 3.40
N ARG A 27 7.43 -0.92 2.55
CA ARG A 27 7.02 0.41 2.96
C ARG A 27 5.62 0.32 3.58
N LYS A 28 5.35 1.13 4.60
CA LYS A 28 4.12 1.06 5.39
C LYS A 28 3.33 2.35 5.23
N PHE A 29 2.06 2.23 4.86
CA PHE A 29 1.14 3.35 4.72
C PHE A 29 -0.09 3.13 5.59
N THR A 30 -0.74 4.21 6.03
CA THR A 30 -1.97 4.18 6.83
C THR A 30 -2.94 5.25 6.36
N TYR A 31 -4.24 5.02 6.57
CA TYR A 31 -5.25 6.05 6.44
C TYR A 31 -5.37 6.82 7.76
N PRO A 32 -5.43 8.16 7.74
CA PRO A 32 -5.61 8.96 8.96
C PRO A 32 -6.83 8.55 9.79
N ASP A 33 -7.88 8.12 9.11
CA ASP A 33 -9.19 7.72 9.60
C ASP A 33 -9.28 6.21 9.91
N ARG A 34 -8.24 5.42 9.64
CA ARG A 34 -8.20 3.97 9.93
C ARG A 34 -6.86 3.57 10.56
N PRO A 35 -6.64 3.88 11.84
CA PRO A 35 -5.36 3.63 12.52
C PRO A 35 -4.98 2.14 12.57
N ASP A 36 -5.99 1.26 12.50
CA ASP A 36 -5.84 -0.19 12.56
C ASP A 36 -5.61 -0.86 11.19
N GLN A 37 -5.58 -0.08 10.11
CA GLN A 37 -5.40 -0.59 8.76
C GLN A 37 -4.11 -0.06 8.13
N PHE A 38 -3.20 -0.99 7.81
CA PHE A 38 -1.94 -0.66 7.14
C PHE A 38 -1.85 -1.28 5.76
N TYR A 39 -1.29 -0.51 4.84
CA TYR A 39 -0.89 -0.96 3.52
C TYR A 39 0.61 -1.24 3.52
N TRP A 40 0.97 -2.45 3.11
CA TRP A 40 2.34 -2.93 3.04
C TRP A 40 2.75 -3.04 1.57
N ILE A 41 3.67 -2.18 1.15
CA ILE A 41 4.08 -2.06 -0.26
C ILE A 41 5.46 -2.67 -0.45
N GLY A 42 5.53 -3.76 -1.20
CA GLY A 42 6.76 -4.45 -1.54
C GLY A 42 7.49 -3.81 -2.72
N LYS A 43 8.78 -4.10 -2.87
CA LYS A 43 9.66 -3.50 -3.90
C LYS A 43 9.18 -3.72 -5.35
N ALA A 44 8.47 -4.82 -5.62
CA ALA A 44 7.96 -5.16 -6.96
C ALA A 44 6.49 -4.71 -7.18
N GLY A 45 5.95 -3.83 -6.33
CA GLY A 45 4.56 -3.39 -6.42
C GLY A 45 3.54 -4.37 -5.81
N ALA A 46 3.99 -5.32 -4.99
CA ALA A 46 3.10 -6.14 -4.18
C ALA A 46 2.41 -5.27 -3.13
N VAL A 47 1.09 -5.40 -2.99
CA VAL A 47 0.29 -4.64 -2.02
C VAL A 47 -0.42 -5.61 -1.11
N ARG A 48 -0.28 -5.40 0.21
CA ARG A 48 -1.02 -6.15 1.22
C ARG A 48 -1.70 -5.20 2.20
N VAL A 49 -2.81 -5.63 2.80
CA VAL A 49 -3.55 -4.87 3.83
C VAL A 49 -3.73 -5.69 5.09
N GLY A 50 -3.43 -5.11 6.25
CA GLY A 50 -3.63 -5.73 7.56
C GLY A 50 -2.85 -5.06 8.68
N LYS A 51 -3.15 -5.41 9.93
CA LYS A 51 -2.48 -4.87 11.13
C LYS A 51 -0.98 -5.21 11.17
N THR A 52 -0.63 -6.42 10.77
CA THR A 52 0.74 -6.91 10.65
C THR A 52 0.98 -7.44 9.22
N VAL A 53 2.24 -7.66 8.85
CA VAL A 53 2.56 -8.32 7.57
C VAL A 53 2.05 -9.77 7.55
N ALA A 54 2.11 -10.48 8.69
CA ALA A 54 1.70 -11.87 8.80
C ALA A 54 0.19 -12.02 8.58
N ASP A 55 -0.60 -11.15 9.21
CA ASP A 55 -2.08 -11.17 9.15
C ASP A 55 -2.64 -10.41 7.94
N SER A 56 -1.79 -9.99 7.01
CA SER A 56 -2.22 -9.17 5.88
C SER A 56 -2.64 -10.01 4.67
N VAL A 57 -3.69 -9.54 4.00
CA VAL A 57 -4.22 -10.12 2.76
C VAL A 57 -3.65 -9.37 1.55
N SER A 58 -3.36 -10.07 0.46
CA SER A 58 -2.89 -9.44 -0.78
C SER A 58 -4.02 -8.68 -1.48
N LEU A 59 -3.77 -7.40 -1.78
CA LEU A 59 -4.62 -6.55 -2.62
C LEU A 59 -3.94 -6.19 -3.94
N THR A 60 -2.83 -6.85 -4.27
CA THR A 60 -2.01 -6.55 -5.45
C THR A 60 -2.83 -6.45 -6.75
N PHE A 61 -3.82 -7.34 -6.92
CA PHE A 61 -4.68 -7.36 -8.11
C PHE A 61 -5.52 -6.08 -8.28
N ALA A 62 -6.05 -5.53 -7.17
CA ALA A 62 -6.84 -4.30 -7.21
C ALA A 62 -6.02 -3.08 -7.69
N PHE A 63 -4.71 -3.11 -7.50
CA PHE A 63 -3.80 -2.06 -7.97
C PHE A 63 -3.27 -2.31 -9.38
N HIS A 64 -3.38 -3.54 -9.91
CA HIS A 64 -3.00 -3.84 -11.29
C HIS A 64 -4.08 -3.41 -12.29
N ASN A 65 -5.36 -3.51 -11.90
CA ASN A 65 -6.50 -3.23 -12.78
C ASN A 65 -6.95 -1.77 -12.79
N ASN A 66 -6.21 -0.85 -12.16
CA ASN A 66 -6.55 0.58 -12.14
C ASN A 66 -6.25 1.28 -13.49
N ARG A 67 -6.47 0.59 -14.62
CA ARG A 67 -6.55 1.16 -15.96
C ARG A 67 -7.92 1.85 -16.09
N ARG A 68 -7.95 3.15 -15.77
CA ARG A 68 -9.07 4.09 -15.95
C ARG A 68 -10.30 3.80 -15.07
N ILE A 69 -10.42 4.58 -13.99
CA ILE A 69 -11.71 5.11 -13.59
C ILE A 69 -11.62 6.60 -13.95
N THR A 70 -12.05 6.91 -15.16
CA THR A 70 -12.44 8.27 -15.59
C THR A 70 -13.80 8.60 -15.00
#